data_AF-A0A2L0F735-F1
#
_entry.id   AF-A0A2L0F735-F1
#
_cell.length_a   1.000
_cell.length_b   1.000
_cell.length_c   1.000
_cell.angle_alpha   90.00
_cell.angle_beta   90.00
_cell.angle_gamma   90.00
#
_symmetry.space_group_name_H-M   'P 1'
#
loop_
_entity.id
_entity.type
_entity.pdbx_description
1 polymer ?
#
loop_
_entity_poly.entity_id
_entity_poly.type
_entity_poly.pdbx_seq_one_letter_code
_entity_poly.pdbx_strand_id
1 'polypeptide(L)'
;MKAADPILALRRRLGPIEVLALEAPSMVEAHRALGALLKKPALSAIKQRIARVAPAPLERQLSSIRDGRVFLERRAARATTPAAVRAGLIEYLECLTAWGQAIGLDRCARPLVAGGQPVSADELALWAQDDNTGCQTGMLRREDGSVLLWHTEEDTIGYFDRPRIASFAIVGGAPLFAFLYPYLIPGPAFGFSARQVHAVDSLHVQRANTPAGALTSAASWLVWRLDGAVDTRAITRALSPFVDGCAINVARASGRDVAAENVEIGGRRALRRRLHARVGSLVFQANAVSRPQSLLATEEALRARERGPYERRTERTLQAIARLRADRSDPGPQDVLKLMSSRQGGSYAYANRDVMAHCVAHIGATGIALYAQSGPAHPTDVYSPQWRWP
;
A
#
# COMPACT_ATOMS: atom_id res chain seq x y z
N MET A 1 21.20 19.53 -29.31
CA MET A 1 21.12 18.61 -28.15
C MET A 1 19.66 18.23 -27.90
N LYS A 2 19.27 16.96 -28.00
CA LYS A 2 17.93 16.53 -27.58
C LYS A 2 17.86 16.66 -26.05
N ALA A 3 16.82 17.30 -25.53
CA ALA A 3 16.58 17.34 -24.08
C ALA A 3 16.53 15.91 -23.54
N ALA A 4 17.25 15.64 -22.46
CA ALA A 4 17.27 14.32 -21.84
C ALA A 4 15.85 13.94 -21.41
N ASP A 5 15.44 12.69 -21.66
CA ASP A 5 14.13 12.21 -21.25
C ASP A 5 13.99 12.34 -19.71
N PRO A 6 13.01 13.09 -19.19
CA PRO A 6 12.86 13.35 -17.76
C PRO A 6 12.61 12.08 -16.94
N ILE A 7 11.97 11.04 -17.52
CA ILE A 7 11.71 9.77 -16.84
C ILE A 7 13.01 8.97 -16.69
N LEU A 8 13.85 8.94 -17.74
CA LEU A 8 15.15 8.29 -17.65
C LEU A 8 16.09 9.04 -16.69
N ALA A 9 16.01 10.37 -16.63
CA ALA A 9 16.73 11.15 -15.64
C ALA A 9 16.28 10.83 -14.20
N LEU A 10 14.97 10.74 -13.96
CA LEU A 10 14.42 10.34 -12.66
C LEU A 10 14.87 8.93 -12.25
N ARG A 11 14.77 7.95 -13.16
CA ARG A 11 15.23 6.57 -12.90
C ARG A 11 16.72 6.50 -12.53
N ARG A 12 17.56 7.23 -13.27
CA ARG A 12 19.00 7.32 -12.95
C ARG A 12 19.24 7.91 -11.56
N ARG A 13 18.46 8.92 -11.16
CA ARG A 13 18.53 9.53 -9.81
C ARG A 13 18.10 8.54 -8.72
N LEU A 14 17.03 7.78 -8.94
CA LEU A 14 16.52 6.82 -7.97
C LEU A 14 17.42 5.58 -7.83
N GLY A 15 18.12 5.20 -8.90
CA GLY A 15 18.91 3.97 -8.94
C GLY A 15 18.04 2.70 -8.99
N PRO A 16 18.63 1.50 -8.95
CA PRO A 16 17.89 0.24 -8.89
C PRO A 16 17.12 0.11 -7.56
N ILE A 17 16.12 -0.79 -7.53
CA ILE A 17 15.44 -1.15 -6.28
C ILE A 17 16.46 -1.85 -5.37
N GLU A 18 16.66 -1.31 -4.18
CA GLU A 18 17.51 -1.91 -3.15
C GLU A 18 16.74 -3.02 -2.41
N VAL A 19 17.30 -4.22 -2.35
CA VAL A 19 16.68 -5.36 -1.65
C VAL A 19 17.36 -5.56 -0.29
N LEU A 20 16.59 -5.46 0.78
CA LEU A 20 17.04 -5.65 2.16
C LEU A 20 16.63 -7.04 2.64
N ALA A 21 17.56 -7.97 2.71
CA ALA A 21 17.31 -9.30 3.26
C ALA A 21 17.38 -9.26 4.79
N LEU A 22 16.29 -9.66 5.45
CA LEU A 22 16.14 -9.68 6.90
C LEU A 22 15.87 -11.12 7.35
N GLU A 23 16.90 -11.77 7.86
CA GLU A 23 16.79 -13.07 8.53
C GLU A 23 16.70 -12.86 10.03
N ALA A 24 15.61 -13.33 10.65
CA ALA A 24 15.35 -13.07 12.06
C ALA A 24 14.49 -14.17 12.70
N PRO A 25 14.58 -14.36 14.03
CA PRO A 25 13.74 -15.33 14.73
C PRO A 25 12.26 -14.91 14.81
N SER A 26 11.94 -13.62 14.62
CA SER A 26 10.58 -13.10 14.65
C SER A 26 10.44 -11.86 13.77
N MET A 27 9.18 -11.51 13.42
CA MET A 27 8.89 -10.27 12.70
C MET A 27 9.32 -9.03 13.50
N VAL A 28 9.23 -9.07 14.83
CA VAL A 28 9.63 -7.97 15.72
C VAL A 28 11.13 -7.72 15.63
N GLU A 29 11.94 -8.78 15.67
CA GLU A 29 13.40 -8.67 15.51
C GLU A 29 13.78 -8.18 14.11
N ALA A 30 13.09 -8.67 13.06
CA ALA A 30 13.31 -8.19 11.70
C ALA A 30 13.00 -6.68 11.58
N HIS A 31 11.93 -6.20 12.21
CA HIS A 31 11.55 -4.78 12.22
C HIS A 31 12.52 -3.90 13.02
N ARG A 32 13.09 -4.44 14.10
CA ARG A 32 14.18 -3.76 14.83
C ARG A 32 15.41 -3.61 13.95
N ALA A 33 15.84 -4.68 13.28
CA ALA A 33 16.97 -4.65 12.35
C ALA A 33 16.71 -3.68 11.18
N LEU A 34 15.51 -3.74 10.60
CA LEU A 34 15.09 -2.83 9.53
C LEU A 34 15.12 -1.36 9.99
N GLY A 35 14.64 -1.07 11.20
CA GLY A 35 14.73 0.25 11.80
C GLY A 35 16.18 0.72 11.93
N ALA A 36 17.10 -0.13 12.38
CA ALA A 36 18.52 0.23 12.47
C ALA A 36 19.11 0.60 11.09
N LEU A 37 18.78 -0.16 10.04
CA LEU A 37 19.23 0.10 8.66
C LEU A 37 18.63 1.40 8.09
N LEU A 38 17.35 1.66 8.37
CA LEU A 38 16.60 2.78 7.80
C LEU A 38 16.53 4.01 8.72
N LYS A 39 17.26 4.02 9.83
CA LYS A 39 17.19 5.08 10.85
C LYS A 39 17.31 6.48 10.28
N LYS A 40 18.35 6.74 9.47
CA LYS A 40 18.60 8.07 8.90
C LYS A 40 17.48 8.54 7.96
N PRO A 41 17.10 7.78 6.91
CA PRO A 41 16.01 8.20 6.03
C PRO A 41 14.66 8.30 6.76
N ALA A 42 14.35 7.35 7.65
CA ALA A 42 13.10 7.36 8.44
C ALA A 42 12.98 8.62 9.30
N LEU A 43 14.01 8.93 10.09
CA LEU A 43 14.03 10.14 10.93
C LEU A 43 13.96 11.42 10.10
N SER A 44 14.61 11.45 8.94
CA SER A 44 14.55 12.61 8.04
C SER A 44 13.13 12.85 7.54
N ALA A 45 12.48 11.83 7.02
CA ALA A 45 11.09 11.91 6.54
C ALA A 45 10.12 12.33 7.65
N ILE A 46 10.22 11.72 8.84
CA ILE A 46 9.34 12.03 9.98
C ILE A 46 9.53 13.48 10.44
N LYS A 47 10.78 13.96 10.56
CA LYS A 47 11.07 15.36 10.91
C LYS A 47 10.54 16.34 9.87
N GLN A 48 10.73 16.04 8.59
CA GLN A 48 10.19 16.87 7.51
C GLN A 48 8.66 16.89 7.53
N ARG A 49 8.01 15.76 7.82
CA ARG A 49 6.55 15.67 7.97
C ARG A 49 6.06 16.52 9.14
N ILE A 50 6.69 16.41 10.31
CA ILE A 50 6.38 17.25 11.48
C ILE A 50 6.51 18.74 11.12
N ALA A 51 7.59 19.13 10.45
CA ALA A 51 7.87 20.52 10.10
C ALA A 51 6.87 21.13 9.08
N ARG A 52 6.18 20.30 8.28
CA ARG A 52 5.21 20.77 7.28
C ARG A 52 3.77 20.85 7.80
N VAL A 53 3.45 20.19 8.91
CA VAL A 53 2.11 20.24 9.49
C VAL A 53 2.08 21.38 10.51
N ALA A 54 1.09 22.28 10.37
CA ALA A 54 0.91 23.34 11.34
C ALA A 54 0.63 22.77 12.76
N PRO A 55 1.03 23.47 13.84
CA PRO A 55 0.96 22.92 15.20
C PRO A 55 -0.42 22.41 15.62
N ALA A 56 -1.50 23.18 15.41
CA ALA A 56 -2.84 22.78 15.81
C ALA A 56 -3.38 21.56 15.03
N PRO A 57 -3.24 21.47 13.69
CA PRO A 57 -3.49 20.23 12.97
C PRO A 57 -2.66 19.04 13.44
N LEU A 58 -1.37 19.22 13.72
CA LEU A 58 -0.49 18.16 14.20
C LEU A 58 -0.96 17.63 15.56
N GLU A 59 -1.29 18.51 16.50
CA GLU A 59 -1.83 18.13 17.81
C GLU A 59 -3.10 17.29 17.67
N ARG A 60 -4.04 17.70 16.81
CA ARG A 60 -5.28 16.95 16.55
C ARG A 60 -5.00 15.58 15.95
N GLN A 61 -4.05 15.48 15.01
CA GLN A 61 -3.66 14.20 14.43
C GLN A 61 -3.07 13.27 15.50
N LEU A 62 -2.16 13.78 16.33
CA LEU A 62 -1.53 12.99 17.39
C LEU A 62 -2.53 12.53 18.45
N SER A 63 -3.49 13.37 18.84
CA SER A 63 -4.60 12.98 19.72
C SER A 63 -5.45 11.86 19.10
N SER A 64 -5.82 11.98 17.82
CA SER A 64 -6.57 10.94 17.12
C SER A 64 -5.79 9.62 17.02
N ILE A 65 -4.47 9.69 16.83
CA ILE A 65 -3.60 8.51 16.77
C ILE A 65 -3.50 7.82 18.14
N ARG A 66 -3.44 8.58 19.23
CA ARG A 66 -3.50 8.02 20.59
C ARG A 66 -4.78 7.21 20.80
N ASP A 67 -5.93 7.79 20.45
CA ASP A 67 -7.22 7.09 20.52
C ASP A 67 -7.25 5.86 19.61
N GLY A 68 -6.66 5.96 18.42
CA GLY A 68 -6.50 4.86 17.48
C GLY A 68 -5.64 3.72 18.02
N ARG A 69 -4.54 4.03 18.73
CA ARG A 69 -3.71 3.02 19.38
C ARG A 69 -4.49 2.26 20.46
N VAL A 70 -5.15 3.00 21.36
CA VAL A 70 -6.00 2.41 22.42
C VAL A 70 -7.09 1.54 21.81
N PHE A 71 -7.67 1.97 20.68
CA PHE A 71 -8.64 1.17 19.95
C PHE A 71 -8.04 -0.15 19.44
N LEU A 72 -6.85 -0.13 18.82
CA LEU A 72 -6.16 -1.34 18.33
C LEU A 72 -5.81 -2.30 19.46
N GLU A 73 -5.28 -1.80 20.57
CA GLU A 73 -4.97 -2.60 21.76
C GLU A 73 -6.22 -3.30 22.32
N ARG A 74 -7.35 -2.57 22.42
CA ARG A 74 -8.64 -3.15 22.82
C ARG A 74 -9.12 -4.21 21.83
N ARG A 75 -8.92 -4.01 20.52
CA ARG A 75 -9.28 -5.02 19.50
C ARG A 75 -8.43 -6.28 19.60
N ALA A 76 -7.14 -6.13 19.88
CA ALA A 76 -6.22 -7.22 20.12
C ALA A 76 -6.59 -8.04 21.38
N ALA A 77 -7.10 -7.40 22.43
CA ALA A 77 -7.53 -8.08 23.67
C ALA A 77 -8.96 -8.69 23.60
N ARG A 78 -9.81 -8.23 22.68
CA ARG A 78 -11.23 -8.59 22.66
C ARG A 78 -11.47 -10.01 22.15
N ALA A 79 -12.05 -10.88 22.98
CA ALA A 79 -12.34 -12.28 22.65
C ALA A 79 -13.18 -12.51 21.38
N THR A 80 -14.07 -11.57 21.04
CA THR A 80 -14.91 -11.65 19.83
C THR A 80 -14.15 -11.34 18.53
N THR A 81 -12.94 -10.77 18.61
CA THR A 81 -12.05 -10.60 17.45
C THR A 81 -11.44 -11.97 17.10
N PRO A 82 -11.40 -12.40 15.82
CA PRO A 82 -10.80 -13.68 15.44
C PRO A 82 -9.37 -13.84 15.99
N ALA A 83 -9.03 -15.03 16.48
CA ALA A 83 -7.76 -15.27 17.18
C ALA A 83 -6.52 -14.89 16.35
N ALA A 84 -6.50 -15.27 15.07
CA ALA A 84 -5.43 -14.90 14.15
C ALA A 84 -5.31 -13.38 13.93
N VAL A 85 -6.45 -12.66 13.90
CA VAL A 85 -6.46 -11.19 13.81
C VAL A 85 -5.91 -10.56 15.09
N ARG A 86 -6.27 -11.09 16.27
CA ARG A 86 -5.71 -10.62 17.55
C ARG A 86 -4.19 -10.81 17.60
N ALA A 87 -3.71 -12.00 17.27
CA ALA A 87 -2.28 -12.30 17.26
C ALA A 87 -1.52 -11.40 16.28
N GLY A 88 -2.03 -11.23 15.06
CA GLY A 88 -1.43 -10.34 14.07
C GLY A 88 -1.44 -8.85 14.48
N LEU A 89 -2.43 -8.41 15.26
CA LEU A 89 -2.47 -7.04 15.80
C LEU A 89 -1.48 -6.83 16.94
N ILE A 90 -1.30 -7.83 17.80
CA ILE A 90 -0.27 -7.78 18.85
C ILE A 90 1.10 -7.67 18.17
N GLU A 91 1.40 -8.54 17.21
CA GLU A 91 2.66 -8.52 16.46
C GLU A 91 2.85 -7.19 15.69
N TYR A 92 1.78 -6.61 15.11
CA TYR A 92 1.83 -5.29 14.47
C TYR A 92 2.29 -4.20 15.44
N LEU A 93 1.66 -4.12 16.61
CA LEU A 93 1.97 -3.11 17.62
C LEU A 93 3.40 -3.30 18.17
N GLU A 94 3.82 -4.54 18.38
CA GLU A 94 5.19 -4.86 18.81
C GLU A 94 6.23 -4.51 17.74
N CYS A 95 5.97 -4.81 16.47
CA CYS A 95 6.85 -4.42 15.35
C CYS A 95 6.97 -2.90 15.24
N LEU A 96 5.86 -2.18 15.44
CA LEU A 96 5.82 -0.73 15.41
C LEU A 96 6.65 -0.11 16.55
N THR A 97 6.52 -0.64 17.77
CA THR A 97 7.35 -0.25 18.92
C THR A 97 8.83 -0.57 18.66
N ALA A 98 9.16 -1.78 18.20
CA ALA A 98 10.53 -2.19 17.95
C ALA A 98 11.22 -1.36 16.87
N TRP A 99 10.52 -1.05 15.78
CA TRP A 99 10.99 -0.15 14.74
C TRP A 99 11.17 1.28 15.27
N GLY A 100 10.16 1.83 15.98
CA GLY A 100 10.20 3.19 16.53
C GLY A 100 11.36 3.41 17.50
N GLN A 101 11.66 2.42 18.32
CA GLN A 101 12.83 2.41 19.21
C GLN A 101 14.14 2.34 18.42
N ALA A 102 14.24 1.46 17.43
CA ALA A 102 15.46 1.29 16.64
C ALA A 102 15.86 2.57 15.88
N ILE A 103 14.87 3.28 15.33
CA ILE A 103 15.14 4.58 14.67
C ILE A 103 15.35 5.72 15.68
N GLY A 104 14.95 5.56 16.94
CA GLY A 104 15.12 6.56 18.00
C GLY A 104 14.07 7.69 17.96
N LEU A 105 12.79 7.32 17.83
CA LEU A 105 11.68 8.28 17.81
C LEU A 105 11.45 9.00 19.14
N ASP A 106 11.92 8.44 20.25
CA ASP A 106 11.91 9.07 21.57
C ASP A 106 12.53 10.48 21.54
N ARG A 107 13.54 10.69 20.71
CA ARG A 107 14.22 11.98 20.53
C ARG A 107 13.42 12.97 19.68
N CYS A 108 12.58 12.49 18.76
CA CYS A 108 11.72 13.34 17.95
C CYS A 108 10.43 13.71 18.69
N ALA A 109 9.96 12.84 19.59
CA ALA A 109 8.70 13.02 20.30
C ALA A 109 8.78 14.13 21.36
N ARG A 110 9.97 14.45 21.90
CA ARG A 110 10.20 15.52 22.89
C ARG A 110 10.57 16.83 22.16
N PRO A 111 9.59 17.61 21.67
CA PRO A 111 8.75 18.40 22.56
C PRO A 111 7.24 18.37 22.20
N LEU A 112 6.81 17.35 21.46
CA LEU A 112 5.44 17.26 20.98
C LEU A 112 4.49 16.95 22.15
N VAL A 113 3.39 17.69 22.18
CA VAL A 113 2.30 17.54 23.15
C VAL A 113 1.02 17.33 22.37
N ALA A 114 0.18 16.42 22.84
CA ALA A 114 -1.15 16.15 22.30
C ALA A 114 -2.14 16.01 23.47
N GLY A 115 -3.18 16.85 23.49
CA GLY A 115 -4.16 16.84 24.58
C GLY A 115 -3.54 17.13 25.94
N GLY A 116 -2.55 18.04 25.98
CA GLY A 116 -1.82 18.41 27.19
C GLY A 116 -0.84 17.35 27.73
N GLN A 117 -0.65 16.22 27.03
CA GLN A 117 0.29 15.17 27.44
C GLN A 117 1.43 15.00 26.43
N PRO A 118 2.67 14.69 26.89
CA PRO A 118 3.78 14.37 25.99
C PRO A 118 3.43 13.23 25.04
N VAL A 119 3.90 13.33 23.81
CA VAL A 119 3.74 12.28 22.80
C VAL A 119 4.79 11.20 23.03
N SER A 120 4.39 9.93 22.96
CA SER A 120 5.31 8.81 23.05
C SER A 120 5.94 8.46 21.69
N ALA A 121 7.07 7.75 21.72
CA ALA A 121 7.72 7.24 20.50
C ALA A 121 6.77 6.33 19.69
N ASP A 122 5.97 5.56 20.42
CA ASP A 122 4.99 4.60 19.90
C ASP A 122 3.80 5.29 19.23
N GLU A 123 3.33 6.40 19.80
CA GLU A 123 2.31 7.26 19.18
C GLU A 123 2.87 7.91 17.90
N LEU A 124 4.11 8.40 17.94
CA LEU A 124 4.74 8.98 16.77
C LEU A 124 4.99 7.95 15.65
N ALA A 125 5.33 6.71 16.03
CA ALA A 125 5.48 5.60 15.08
C ALA A 125 4.16 5.27 14.38
N LEU A 126 3.05 5.25 15.13
CA LEU A 126 1.72 5.03 14.58
C LEU A 126 1.25 6.20 13.72
N TRP A 127 1.51 7.44 14.13
CA TRP A 127 1.23 8.63 13.33
C TRP A 127 2.00 8.64 12.00
N ALA A 128 3.21 8.07 11.97
CA ALA A 128 3.97 7.95 10.73
C ALA A 128 3.32 6.99 9.71
N GLN A 129 2.48 6.05 10.17
CA GLN A 129 1.74 5.12 9.30
C GLN A 129 0.53 5.75 8.60
N ASP A 130 0.14 6.95 9.03
CA ASP A 130 -1.00 7.67 8.46
C ASP A 130 -0.55 8.37 7.17
N ASP A 131 -0.78 7.76 6.01
CA ASP A 131 -0.24 8.25 4.75
C ASP A 131 -1.28 8.34 3.62
N ASN A 132 -1.08 9.33 2.75
CA ASN A 132 -1.93 9.64 1.59
C ASN A 132 -1.08 9.62 0.31
N THR A 133 -0.31 8.55 0.10
CA THR A 133 0.45 8.32 -1.13
C THR A 133 -0.47 8.14 -2.33
N GLY A 134 -0.01 8.59 -3.50
CA GLY A 134 -0.73 8.42 -4.76
C GLY A 134 -0.48 7.02 -5.30
N CYS A 135 -1.51 6.33 -5.77
CA CYS A 135 -1.39 4.97 -6.29
C CYS A 135 -2.34 4.75 -7.46
N GLN A 136 -2.01 3.75 -8.28
CA GLN A 136 -2.87 3.25 -9.34
C GLN A 136 -2.72 1.74 -9.41
N THR A 137 -3.80 1.01 -9.17
CA THR A 137 -3.78 -0.45 -9.16
C THR A 137 -4.82 -1.02 -10.12
N GLY A 138 -4.42 -1.98 -10.94
CA GLY A 138 -5.35 -2.74 -11.78
C GLY A 138 -5.14 -4.24 -11.68
N MET A 139 -6.23 -4.98 -11.90
CA MET A 139 -6.27 -6.43 -11.96
C MET A 139 -7.09 -6.88 -13.18
N LEU A 140 -6.51 -7.71 -14.05
CA LEU A 140 -7.13 -8.22 -15.27
C LEU A 140 -7.14 -9.74 -15.28
N ARG A 141 -8.31 -10.35 -15.54
CA ARG A 141 -8.47 -11.80 -15.74
C ARG A 141 -8.06 -12.19 -17.16
N ARG A 142 -7.14 -13.15 -17.29
CA ARG A 142 -6.68 -13.71 -18.58
C ARG A 142 -7.49 -14.92 -19.02
N GLU A 143 -7.25 -15.38 -20.26
CA GLU A 143 -7.91 -16.55 -20.85
C GLU A 143 -7.67 -17.85 -20.05
N ASP A 144 -6.44 -18.05 -19.56
CA ASP A 144 -6.02 -19.21 -18.76
C ASP A 144 -6.50 -19.17 -17.30
N GLY A 145 -7.32 -18.19 -16.94
CA GLY A 145 -7.78 -17.98 -15.57
C GLY A 145 -6.76 -17.29 -14.66
N SER A 146 -5.54 -17.01 -15.13
CA SER A 146 -4.56 -16.23 -14.36
C SER A 146 -4.97 -14.75 -14.24
N VAL A 147 -4.31 -14.03 -13.33
CA VAL A 147 -4.54 -12.60 -13.09
C VAL A 147 -3.25 -11.83 -13.36
N LEU A 148 -3.36 -10.76 -14.15
CA LEU A 148 -2.35 -9.71 -14.17
C LEU A 148 -2.71 -8.66 -13.13
N LEU A 149 -1.80 -8.35 -12.23
CA LEU A 149 -1.90 -7.23 -11.30
C LEU A 149 -0.81 -6.22 -11.64
N TRP A 150 -1.13 -4.95 -11.72
CA TRP A 150 -0.13 -3.88 -11.83
C TRP A 150 -0.40 -2.78 -10.83
N HIS A 151 0.67 -2.12 -10.40
CA HIS A 151 0.61 -1.09 -9.39
C HIS A 151 1.72 -0.05 -9.58
N THR A 152 1.43 1.20 -9.23
CA THR A 152 2.41 2.29 -9.13
C THR A 152 2.43 2.87 -7.73
N GLU A 153 3.63 3.13 -7.23
CA GLU A 153 3.90 3.80 -5.96
C GLU A 153 4.25 5.28 -6.25
N GLU A 154 3.40 6.24 -5.87
CA GLU A 154 3.59 7.67 -6.10
C GLU A 154 3.93 8.42 -4.81
N ASP A 155 5.08 9.11 -4.79
CA ASP A 155 5.44 10.05 -3.71
C ASP A 155 5.14 11.48 -4.13
N THR A 156 3.95 11.96 -3.75
CA THR A 156 3.54 13.35 -3.98
C THR A 156 4.10 14.33 -2.96
N ILE A 157 4.67 13.83 -1.85
CA ILE A 157 5.09 14.63 -0.70
C ILE A 157 6.60 14.90 -0.75
N GLY A 158 7.36 14.05 -1.43
CA GLY A 158 8.81 14.23 -1.65
C GLY A 158 9.66 13.76 -0.47
N TYR A 159 9.19 12.76 0.29
CA TYR A 159 9.93 12.14 1.39
C TYR A 159 10.69 10.88 0.96
N PHE A 160 10.50 10.46 -0.28
CA PHE A 160 11.07 9.25 -0.85
C PHE A 160 12.45 9.53 -1.45
N ASP A 161 13.46 8.84 -0.92
CA ASP A 161 14.83 8.95 -1.40
C ASP A 161 15.14 7.92 -2.50
N ARG A 162 14.78 6.66 -2.28
CA ARG A 162 14.98 5.56 -3.23
C ARG A 162 14.03 4.38 -2.94
N PRO A 163 13.73 3.56 -3.97
CA PRO A 163 12.89 2.38 -3.80
C PRO A 163 13.62 1.22 -3.16
N ARG A 164 12.90 0.57 -2.23
CA ARG A 164 13.40 -0.54 -1.44
C ARG A 164 12.36 -1.64 -1.32
N ILE A 165 12.82 -2.88 -1.29
CA ILE A 165 12.02 -4.05 -0.92
C ILE A 165 12.71 -4.74 0.25
N ALA A 166 11.98 -4.99 1.33
CA ALA A 166 12.44 -5.90 2.38
C ALA A 166 11.98 -7.33 2.07
N SER A 167 12.87 -8.28 2.29
CA SER A 167 12.60 -9.72 2.32
C SER A 167 12.70 -10.19 3.76
N PHE A 168 11.58 -10.58 4.36
CA PHE A 168 11.48 -11.09 5.72
C PHE A 168 11.51 -12.61 5.70
N ALA A 169 12.66 -13.19 6.04
CA ALA A 169 12.84 -14.62 6.21
C ALA A 169 12.82 -14.94 7.72
N ILE A 170 11.63 -15.20 8.24
CA ILE A 170 11.43 -15.54 9.66
C ILE A 170 11.65 -17.04 9.85
N VAL A 171 12.37 -17.43 10.89
CA VAL A 171 12.65 -18.83 11.23
C VAL A 171 11.34 -19.65 11.26
N GLY A 172 11.26 -20.69 10.42
CA GLY A 172 10.09 -21.57 10.31
C GLY A 172 8.94 -21.04 9.45
N GLY A 173 9.08 -19.87 8.82
CA GLY A 173 8.09 -19.26 7.94
C GLY A 173 8.50 -19.20 6.47
N ALA A 174 7.52 -19.04 5.59
CA ALA A 174 7.78 -18.67 4.20
C ALA A 174 8.21 -17.19 4.12
N PRO A 175 9.13 -16.81 3.20
CA PRO A 175 9.52 -15.42 3.04
C PRO A 175 8.34 -14.53 2.67
N LEU A 176 8.27 -13.37 3.32
CA LEU A 176 7.36 -12.28 2.97
C LEU A 176 8.15 -11.10 2.43
N PHE A 177 7.60 -10.40 1.45
CA PHE A 177 8.25 -9.26 0.84
C PHE A 177 7.35 -8.03 0.94
N ALA A 178 7.96 -6.86 1.12
CA ALA A 178 7.27 -5.58 1.19
C ALA A 178 8.08 -4.49 0.51
N PHE A 179 7.42 -3.65 -0.30
CA PHE A 179 7.96 -2.36 -0.69
C PHE A 179 7.96 -1.41 0.50
N LEU A 180 9.03 -0.64 0.65
CA LEU A 180 9.26 0.15 1.85
C LEU A 180 9.25 1.64 1.55
N TYR A 181 8.40 2.34 2.30
CA TYR A 181 8.64 3.74 2.65
C TYR A 181 9.33 3.76 4.01
N PRO A 182 10.52 4.37 4.15
CA PRO A 182 11.29 4.30 5.40
C PRO A 182 10.54 4.77 6.65
N TYR A 183 9.50 5.60 6.50
CA TYR A 183 8.66 6.12 7.57
C TYR A 183 7.33 5.38 7.77
N LEU A 184 6.94 4.48 6.86
CA LEU A 184 5.66 3.77 6.84
C LEU A 184 5.90 2.27 7.07
N ILE A 185 6.42 1.96 8.25
CA ILE A 185 6.73 0.58 8.70
C ILE A 185 6.03 0.40 10.06
N PRO A 186 5.27 -0.69 10.28
CA PRO A 186 5.39 -1.97 9.60
C PRO A 186 4.36 -2.26 8.50
N GLY A 187 3.32 -1.43 8.32
CA GLY A 187 2.24 -1.73 7.36
C GLY A 187 2.64 -1.48 5.91
N PRO A 188 2.80 -2.50 5.04
CA PRO A 188 3.23 -2.25 3.67
C PRO A 188 2.11 -1.62 2.82
N ALA A 189 2.48 -0.71 1.92
CA ALA A 189 1.59 -0.25 0.84
C ALA A 189 1.50 -1.31 -0.27
N PHE A 190 2.62 -1.96 -0.58
CA PHE A 190 2.72 -3.08 -1.51
C PHE A 190 3.52 -4.21 -0.91
N GLY A 191 3.03 -5.45 -1.01
CA GLY A 191 3.78 -6.61 -0.56
C GLY A 191 3.28 -7.92 -1.13
N PHE A 192 4.12 -8.92 -1.07
CA PHE A 192 3.91 -10.19 -1.75
C PHE A 192 4.56 -11.36 -1.02
N SER A 193 4.10 -12.55 -1.35
CA SER A 193 4.59 -13.85 -0.89
C SER A 193 4.55 -14.81 -2.09
N ALA A 194 4.92 -16.07 -1.86
CA ALA A 194 4.72 -17.11 -2.86
C ALA A 194 3.23 -17.35 -3.21
N ARG A 195 2.29 -16.93 -2.37
CA ARG A 195 0.85 -17.21 -2.53
C ARG A 195 0.01 -15.99 -2.86
N GLN A 196 0.48 -14.79 -2.53
CA GLN A 196 -0.31 -13.57 -2.60
C GLN A 196 0.50 -12.38 -3.11
N VAL A 197 -0.15 -11.51 -3.87
CA VAL A 197 0.27 -10.12 -4.08
C VAL A 197 -0.82 -9.22 -3.52
N HIS A 198 -0.44 -8.18 -2.78
CA HIS A 198 -1.36 -7.14 -2.36
C HIS A 198 -0.79 -5.75 -2.63
N ALA A 199 -1.67 -4.81 -2.91
CA ALA A 199 -1.36 -3.40 -3.14
C ALA A 199 -2.44 -2.51 -2.50
N VAL A 200 -2.04 -1.39 -1.93
CA VAL A 200 -2.91 -0.44 -1.25
C VAL A 200 -2.92 0.88 -1.99
N ASP A 201 -4.11 1.41 -2.24
CA ASP A 201 -4.31 2.77 -2.73
C ASP A 201 -4.98 3.61 -1.64
N SER A 202 -4.32 4.65 -1.13
CA SER A 202 -4.95 5.56 -0.15
C SER A 202 -6.18 6.23 -0.76
N LEU A 203 -7.26 6.33 0.01
CA LEU A 203 -8.50 6.99 -0.39
C LEU A 203 -8.68 8.27 0.42
N HIS A 204 -9.13 9.32 -0.25
CA HIS A 204 -9.45 10.59 0.40
C HIS A 204 -10.78 10.48 1.17
N VAL A 205 -10.73 10.09 2.45
CA VAL A 205 -11.91 9.98 3.33
C VAL A 205 -11.90 11.02 4.46
N GLN A 206 -13.09 11.33 4.98
CA GLN A 206 -13.31 12.32 6.03
C GLN A 206 -12.96 11.77 7.41
N ARG A 207 -11.88 12.30 8.00
CA ARG A 207 -11.43 11.87 9.35
C ARG A 207 -12.37 12.27 10.48
N ALA A 208 -13.09 13.38 10.32
CA ALA A 208 -13.93 13.96 11.38
C ALA A 208 -15.10 13.05 11.80
N ASN A 209 -15.49 12.08 10.97
CA ASN A 209 -16.63 11.20 11.23
C ASN A 209 -16.30 10.08 12.24
N THR A 210 -15.03 9.83 12.54
CA THR A 210 -14.60 8.75 13.44
C THR A 210 -13.48 9.24 14.36
N PRO A 211 -13.79 9.71 15.59
CA PRO A 211 -12.77 10.20 16.52
C PRO A 211 -11.82 9.09 17.02
N ALA A 212 -12.29 7.83 17.06
CA ALA A 212 -11.49 6.67 17.47
C ALA A 212 -11.74 5.46 16.54
N GLY A 213 -10.68 4.95 15.92
CA GLY A 213 -10.73 3.82 14.99
C GLY A 213 -9.34 3.30 14.61
N ALA A 214 -9.28 2.23 13.83
CA ALA A 214 -8.03 1.69 13.31
C ALA A 214 -7.48 2.57 12.18
N LEU A 215 -6.16 2.58 12.01
CA LEU A 215 -5.55 3.00 10.75
C LEU A 215 -5.68 1.88 9.70
N THR A 216 -5.86 2.25 8.45
CA THR A 216 -5.92 1.29 7.34
C THR A 216 -4.60 0.53 7.14
N SER A 217 -3.47 1.11 7.54
CA SER A 217 -2.16 0.43 7.56
C SER A 217 -2.15 -0.82 8.45
N ALA A 218 -2.92 -0.85 9.55
CA ALA A 218 -3.08 -2.05 10.38
C ALA A 218 -3.88 -3.14 9.64
N ALA A 219 -4.89 -2.76 8.84
CA ALA A 219 -5.60 -3.71 7.99
C ALA A 219 -4.72 -4.25 6.87
N SER A 220 -3.93 -3.39 6.22
CA SER A 220 -2.95 -3.80 5.21
C SER A 220 -1.94 -4.80 5.77
N TRP A 221 -1.35 -4.47 6.94
CA TRP A 221 -0.46 -5.37 7.66
C TRP A 221 -1.07 -6.75 7.85
N LEU A 222 -2.30 -6.84 8.37
CA LEU A 222 -2.94 -8.13 8.63
C LEU A 222 -3.21 -8.91 7.33
N VAL A 223 -3.63 -8.23 6.25
CA VAL A 223 -3.88 -8.87 4.96
C VAL A 223 -2.59 -9.45 4.38
N TRP A 224 -1.48 -8.73 4.51
CA TRP A 224 -0.15 -9.19 4.12
C TRP A 224 0.34 -10.32 5.01
N ARG A 225 0.39 -10.08 6.32
CA ARG A 225 1.02 -10.93 7.31
C ARG A 225 0.32 -12.27 7.51
N LEU A 226 -1.01 -12.29 7.38
CA LEU A 226 -1.81 -13.51 7.50
C LEU A 226 -1.85 -14.29 6.19
N ASP A 227 -1.41 -13.72 5.06
CA ASP A 227 -1.22 -14.38 3.77
C ASP A 227 -2.39 -15.31 3.38
N GLY A 228 -3.62 -14.84 3.65
CA GLY A 228 -4.85 -15.56 3.36
C GLY A 228 -5.39 -16.54 4.37
N ALA A 229 -4.76 -16.69 5.53
CA ALA A 229 -5.32 -17.44 6.64
C ALA A 229 -6.65 -16.86 7.15
N VAL A 230 -6.92 -15.58 6.89
CA VAL A 230 -8.19 -14.91 7.20
C VAL A 230 -8.67 -14.12 5.97
N ASP A 231 -9.97 -14.20 5.64
CA ASP A 231 -10.56 -13.42 4.55
C ASP A 231 -10.46 -11.91 4.84
N THR A 232 -10.10 -11.13 3.81
CA THR A 232 -9.90 -9.68 3.88
C THR A 232 -11.13 -8.94 4.46
N ARG A 233 -12.34 -9.42 4.19
CA ARG A 233 -13.57 -8.85 4.75
C ARG A 233 -13.70 -9.10 6.25
N ALA A 234 -13.25 -10.26 6.72
CA ALA A 234 -13.25 -10.57 8.16
C ALA A 234 -12.24 -9.69 8.90
N ILE A 235 -11.05 -9.48 8.32
CA ILE A 235 -10.04 -8.55 8.84
C ILE A 235 -10.61 -7.13 8.93
N THR A 236 -11.11 -6.60 7.82
CA THR A 236 -11.61 -5.21 7.78
C THR A 236 -12.83 -4.99 8.68
N ARG A 237 -13.74 -5.96 8.78
CA ARG A 237 -14.86 -5.91 9.74
C ARG A 237 -14.38 -5.93 11.19
N ALA A 238 -13.37 -6.72 11.52
CA ALA A 238 -12.83 -6.82 12.88
C ALA A 238 -12.17 -5.51 13.33
N LEU A 239 -11.62 -4.73 12.39
CA LEU A 239 -10.96 -3.46 12.66
C LEU A 239 -11.85 -2.22 12.56
N SER A 240 -13.00 -2.30 11.90
CA SER A 240 -13.91 -1.15 11.77
C SER A 240 -14.37 -0.59 13.13
N PRO A 241 -14.46 0.75 13.31
CA PRO A 241 -14.27 1.79 12.30
C PRO A 241 -12.81 2.16 12.00
N PHE A 242 -12.58 2.80 10.84
CA PHE A 242 -11.29 3.33 10.39
C PHE A 242 -11.25 4.86 10.46
N VAL A 243 -10.09 5.43 10.82
CA VAL A 243 -9.90 6.90 10.90
C VAL A 243 -9.49 7.51 9.55
N ASP A 244 -8.87 6.71 8.71
CA ASP A 244 -8.41 6.98 7.35
C ASP A 244 -9.09 6.01 6.36
N GLY A 245 -8.67 6.03 5.10
CA GLY A 245 -9.30 5.26 4.05
C GLY A 245 -8.30 4.74 3.04
N CYS A 246 -8.55 3.54 2.55
CA CYS A 246 -7.72 2.91 1.53
C CYS A 246 -8.53 1.87 0.75
N ALA A 247 -7.96 1.42 -0.36
CA ALA A 247 -8.40 0.28 -1.11
C ALA A 247 -7.32 -0.79 -1.06
N ILE A 248 -7.66 -1.96 -0.51
CA ILE A 248 -6.75 -3.11 -0.44
C ILE A 248 -7.05 -4.03 -1.62
N ASN A 249 -6.13 -4.11 -2.56
CA ASN A 249 -6.19 -5.00 -3.72
C ASN A 249 -5.40 -6.26 -3.40
N VAL A 250 -6.00 -7.43 -3.61
CA VAL A 250 -5.37 -8.71 -3.30
C VAL A 250 -5.61 -9.66 -4.47
N ALA A 251 -4.54 -10.30 -4.94
CA ALA A 251 -4.60 -11.46 -5.83
C ALA A 251 -3.86 -12.63 -5.17
N ARG A 252 -4.50 -13.79 -5.12
CA ARG A 252 -3.98 -14.98 -4.43
C ARG A 252 -4.18 -16.24 -5.27
N ALA A 253 -3.14 -17.05 -5.37
CA ALA A 253 -3.23 -18.40 -5.89
C ALA A 253 -3.93 -19.30 -4.84
N SER A 254 -4.99 -20.01 -5.24
CA SER A 254 -5.74 -20.90 -4.37
C SER A 254 -6.02 -22.23 -5.10
N GLY A 255 -5.11 -23.18 -4.90
CA GLY A 255 -5.18 -24.47 -5.60
C GLY A 255 -5.04 -24.27 -7.10
N ARG A 256 -6.10 -24.58 -7.86
CA ARG A 256 -6.12 -24.44 -9.32
C ARG A 256 -6.65 -23.09 -9.82
N ASP A 257 -7.13 -22.25 -8.92
CA ASP A 257 -7.77 -20.98 -9.25
C ASP A 257 -6.99 -19.79 -8.70
N VAL A 258 -7.25 -18.62 -9.27
CA VAL A 258 -6.71 -17.35 -8.78
C VAL A 258 -7.84 -16.46 -8.30
N ALA A 259 -7.92 -16.24 -7.00
CA ALA A 259 -8.86 -15.31 -6.40
C ALA A 259 -8.29 -13.90 -6.42
N ALA A 260 -9.08 -12.92 -6.87
CA ALA A 260 -8.67 -11.53 -6.84
C ALA A 260 -9.83 -10.61 -6.41
N GLU A 261 -9.52 -9.63 -5.57
CA GLU A 261 -10.50 -8.71 -5.02
C GLU A 261 -9.90 -7.36 -4.65
N ASN A 262 -10.77 -6.37 -4.58
CA ASN A 262 -10.51 -5.02 -4.09
C ASN A 262 -11.49 -4.74 -2.95
N VAL A 263 -10.97 -4.30 -1.81
CA VAL A 263 -11.74 -3.94 -0.62
C VAL A 263 -11.42 -2.51 -0.23
N GLU A 264 -12.35 -1.60 -0.52
CA GLU A 264 -12.28 -0.20 -0.14
C GLU A 264 -12.86 -0.04 1.27
N ILE A 265 -12.17 0.69 2.13
CA ILE A 265 -12.54 0.93 3.54
C ILE A 265 -12.38 2.40 3.92
N GLY A 266 -13.23 2.85 4.84
CA GLY A 266 -13.17 4.18 5.43
C GLY A 266 -14.31 4.38 6.42
N GLY A 267 -14.04 4.98 7.58
CA GLY A 267 -15.04 5.13 8.64
C GLY A 267 -15.64 3.77 9.04
N ARG A 268 -16.97 3.67 9.05
CA ARG A 268 -17.70 2.42 9.33
C ARG A 268 -18.03 1.60 8.08
N ARG A 269 -17.61 2.07 6.91
CA ARG A 269 -18.07 1.57 5.62
C ARG A 269 -16.96 0.77 4.94
N ALA A 270 -17.41 -0.19 4.15
CA ALA A 270 -16.54 -0.98 3.30
C ALA A 270 -17.28 -1.34 2.01
N LEU A 271 -16.57 -1.33 0.89
CA LEU A 271 -17.05 -1.75 -0.41
C LEU A 271 -16.13 -2.85 -0.95
N ARG A 272 -16.70 -4.00 -1.29
CA ARG A 272 -15.96 -5.15 -1.83
C ARG A 272 -16.30 -5.34 -3.31
N ARG A 273 -15.28 -5.47 -4.15
CA ARG A 273 -15.39 -5.82 -5.56
C ARG A 273 -14.51 -7.03 -5.84
N ARG A 274 -15.11 -8.14 -6.25
CA ARG A 274 -14.36 -9.32 -6.69
C ARG A 274 -14.07 -9.21 -8.17
N LEU A 275 -12.88 -9.62 -8.59
CA LEU A 275 -12.57 -9.81 -10.00
C LEU A 275 -13.34 -11.03 -10.49
N HIS A 276 -14.30 -10.81 -11.40
CA HIS A 276 -15.10 -11.89 -11.96
C HIS A 276 -14.21 -12.94 -12.66
N ALA A 277 -14.67 -14.19 -12.67
CA ALA A 277 -13.96 -15.32 -13.30
C ALA A 277 -13.94 -15.24 -14.84
N ARG A 278 -14.83 -14.43 -15.43
CA ARG A 278 -14.92 -14.24 -16.88
C ARG A 278 -13.63 -13.59 -17.43
N VAL A 279 -13.12 -14.10 -18.53
CA VAL A 279 -11.98 -13.53 -19.28
C VAL A 279 -12.19 -12.05 -19.56
N GLY A 280 -11.14 -11.25 -19.35
CA GLY A 280 -11.16 -9.82 -19.57
C GLY A 280 -11.89 -9.00 -18.50
N SER A 281 -12.35 -9.64 -17.42
CA SER A 281 -12.83 -8.92 -16.25
C SER A 281 -11.72 -8.05 -15.68
N LEU A 282 -12.07 -6.83 -15.29
CA LEU A 282 -11.14 -5.81 -14.85
C LEU A 282 -11.64 -5.18 -13.55
N VAL A 283 -10.73 -5.02 -12.59
CA VAL A 283 -10.90 -4.13 -11.45
C VAL A 283 -9.78 -3.11 -11.51
N PHE A 284 -10.14 -1.85 -11.40
CA PHE A 284 -9.18 -0.75 -11.34
C PHE A 284 -9.49 0.15 -10.15
N GLN A 285 -8.43 0.67 -9.55
CA GLN A 285 -8.44 1.55 -8.40
C GLN A 285 -7.49 2.72 -8.63
N ALA A 286 -7.96 3.90 -8.29
CA ALA A 286 -7.17 5.10 -8.08
C ALA A 286 -7.53 5.67 -6.69
N ASN A 287 -6.95 6.79 -6.27
CA ASN A 287 -7.15 7.33 -4.93
C ASN A 287 -8.55 7.93 -4.62
N ALA A 288 -9.62 7.44 -5.24
CA ALA A 288 -11.00 7.86 -4.98
C ALA A 288 -11.91 6.63 -4.82
N VAL A 289 -13.00 6.77 -4.06
CA VAL A 289 -14.00 5.70 -3.89
C VAL A 289 -14.55 5.34 -5.26
N SER A 290 -14.49 4.06 -5.62
CA SER A 290 -14.71 3.62 -7.00
C SER A 290 -16.17 3.70 -7.46
N ARG A 291 -17.11 3.68 -6.51
CA ARG A 291 -18.55 3.76 -6.76
C ARG A 291 -19.14 5.00 -6.07
N PRO A 292 -19.38 6.11 -6.80
CA PRO A 292 -19.91 7.35 -6.25
C PRO A 292 -21.25 7.22 -5.52
N GLN A 293 -22.06 6.22 -5.87
CA GLN A 293 -23.38 5.98 -5.24
C GLN A 293 -23.31 5.00 -4.06
N SER A 294 -22.12 4.54 -3.68
CA SER A 294 -21.97 3.59 -2.56
C SER A 294 -22.08 4.29 -1.21
N LEU A 295 -22.44 3.53 -0.16
CA LEU A 295 -22.41 4.05 1.21
C LEU A 295 -21.01 4.49 1.66
N LEU A 296 -19.94 3.95 1.06
CA LEU A 296 -18.58 4.40 1.37
C LEU A 296 -18.31 5.79 0.78
N ALA A 297 -18.94 6.16 -0.33
CA ALA A 297 -18.77 7.48 -0.94
C ALA A 297 -19.29 8.62 -0.04
N THR A 298 -20.16 8.33 0.94
CA THR A 298 -20.57 9.35 1.94
C THR A 298 -19.45 9.70 2.92
N GLU A 299 -18.42 8.85 3.02
CA GLU A 299 -17.22 9.11 3.81
C GLU A 299 -16.13 9.80 2.97
N GLU A 300 -16.32 10.01 1.66
CA GLU A 300 -15.30 10.62 0.79
C GLU A 300 -15.13 12.12 1.09
N ALA A 301 -13.87 12.57 1.14
CA ALA A 301 -13.51 13.97 1.39
C ALA A 301 -13.34 14.80 0.10
N LEU A 302 -13.32 14.16 -1.07
CA LEU A 302 -13.13 14.82 -2.36
C LEU A 302 -14.38 15.61 -2.77
N ARG A 303 -14.16 16.85 -3.22
CA ARG A 303 -15.16 17.60 -3.97
C ARG A 303 -15.16 17.15 -5.43
N ALA A 304 -16.24 17.42 -6.16
CA ALA A 304 -16.39 17.03 -7.56
C ALA A 304 -15.19 17.45 -8.46
N ARG A 305 -14.66 18.67 -8.26
CA ARG A 305 -13.48 19.15 -9.02
C ARG A 305 -12.21 18.35 -8.73
N GLU A 306 -12.02 17.93 -7.47
CA GLU A 306 -10.85 17.16 -7.03
C GLU A 306 -10.98 15.69 -7.42
N ARG A 307 -12.21 15.19 -7.53
CA ARG A 307 -12.54 13.83 -7.97
C ARG A 307 -12.32 13.61 -9.47
N GLY A 308 -12.64 14.59 -10.31
CA GLY A 308 -12.58 14.47 -11.77
C GLY A 308 -11.26 13.94 -12.36
N PRO A 309 -10.06 14.33 -11.87
CA PRO A 309 -8.80 13.71 -12.29
C PRO A 309 -8.72 12.19 -12.09
N TYR A 310 -9.22 11.66 -10.97
CA TYR A 310 -9.21 10.22 -10.67
C TYR A 310 -10.23 9.45 -11.55
N GLU A 311 -11.36 10.09 -11.86
CA GLU A 311 -12.34 9.52 -12.80
C GLU A 311 -11.76 9.42 -14.21
N ARG A 312 -11.09 10.48 -14.69
CA ARG A 312 -10.39 10.44 -15.99
C ARG A 312 -9.26 9.41 -16.02
N ARG A 313 -8.57 9.21 -14.90
CA ARG A 313 -7.53 8.17 -14.75
C ARG A 313 -8.14 6.77 -14.88
N THR A 314 -9.30 6.55 -14.27
CA THR A 314 -10.09 5.31 -14.39
C THR A 314 -10.56 5.10 -15.82
N GLU A 315 -11.25 6.07 -16.41
CA GLU A 315 -11.78 6.01 -17.78
C GLU A 315 -10.68 5.70 -18.80
N ARG A 316 -9.54 6.39 -18.70
CA ARG A 316 -8.39 6.18 -19.59
C ARG A 316 -7.84 4.75 -19.48
N THR A 317 -7.77 4.19 -18.27
CA THR A 317 -7.35 2.79 -18.09
C THR A 317 -8.37 1.82 -18.69
N LEU A 318 -9.66 2.04 -18.46
CA LEU A 318 -10.72 1.21 -19.03
C LEU A 318 -10.68 1.21 -20.57
N GLN A 319 -10.54 2.39 -21.18
CA GLN A 319 -10.42 2.54 -22.64
C GLN A 319 -9.16 1.86 -23.18
N ALA A 320 -8.02 2.02 -22.49
CA ALA A 320 -6.77 1.43 -22.94
C ALA A 320 -6.78 -0.11 -22.86
N ILE A 321 -7.35 -0.68 -21.79
CA ILE A 321 -7.54 -2.14 -21.68
C ILE A 321 -8.55 -2.63 -22.73
N ALA A 322 -9.62 -1.89 -23.00
CA ALA A 322 -10.58 -2.27 -24.04
C ALA A 322 -9.92 -2.33 -25.43
N ARG A 323 -9.08 -1.34 -25.79
CA ARG A 323 -8.31 -1.34 -27.04
C ARG A 323 -7.32 -2.49 -27.08
N LEU A 324 -6.55 -2.67 -26.01
CA LEU A 324 -5.57 -3.75 -25.92
C LEU A 324 -6.22 -5.13 -26.14
N ARG A 325 -7.43 -5.33 -25.63
CA ARG A 325 -8.21 -6.56 -25.81
C ARG A 325 -8.85 -6.72 -27.19
N ALA A 326 -9.11 -5.61 -27.89
CA ALA A 326 -9.58 -5.65 -29.28
C ALA A 326 -8.44 -6.04 -30.23
N ASP A 327 -7.23 -5.54 -29.95
CA ASP A 327 -6.03 -5.81 -30.75
C ASP A 327 -5.40 -7.19 -30.44
N ARG A 328 -5.57 -7.68 -29.21
CA ARG A 328 -5.04 -8.96 -28.72
C ARG A 328 -6.04 -9.64 -27.80
N SER A 329 -6.42 -10.89 -28.10
CA SER A 329 -7.44 -11.59 -27.30
C SER A 329 -7.04 -11.79 -25.83
N ASP A 330 -5.75 -12.07 -25.57
CA ASP A 330 -5.21 -12.30 -24.23
C ASP A 330 -3.93 -11.48 -23.95
N PRO A 331 -4.05 -10.28 -23.35
CA PRO A 331 -2.90 -9.43 -23.04
C PRO A 331 -1.94 -10.07 -22.03
N GLY A 332 -0.64 -9.94 -22.26
CA GLY A 332 0.40 -10.43 -21.35
C GLY A 332 1.00 -9.35 -20.44
N PRO A 333 1.89 -9.72 -19.50
CA PRO A 333 2.56 -8.76 -18.61
C PRO A 333 3.31 -7.63 -19.34
N GLN A 334 3.93 -7.94 -20.47
CA GLN A 334 4.63 -6.96 -21.30
C GLN A 334 3.67 -5.90 -21.88
N ASP A 335 2.42 -6.26 -22.16
CA ASP A 335 1.43 -5.33 -22.70
C ASP A 335 0.94 -4.36 -21.61
N VAL A 336 0.79 -4.86 -20.38
CA VAL A 336 0.52 -4.01 -19.20
C VAL A 336 1.68 -3.07 -18.93
N LEU A 337 2.93 -3.52 -19.05
CA LEU A 337 4.10 -2.65 -18.89
C LEU A 337 4.12 -1.51 -19.92
N LYS A 338 3.74 -1.80 -21.18
CA LYS A 338 3.56 -0.77 -22.22
C LYS A 338 2.44 0.21 -21.86
N LEU A 339 1.30 -0.27 -21.36
CA LEU A 339 0.22 0.59 -20.86
C LEU A 339 0.74 1.55 -19.76
N MET A 340 1.49 1.04 -18.80
CA MET A 340 2.05 1.82 -17.70
C MET A 340 3.07 2.86 -18.17
N SER A 341 3.70 2.66 -19.33
CA SER A 341 4.62 3.66 -19.91
C SER A 341 3.92 4.90 -20.49
N SER A 342 2.58 4.89 -20.54
CA SER A 342 1.79 6.01 -21.06
C SER A 342 1.92 7.27 -20.20
N ARG A 343 2.24 8.38 -20.86
CA ARG A 343 2.27 9.75 -20.29
C ARG A 343 0.95 10.49 -20.43
N GLN A 344 -0.07 9.85 -21.00
CA GLN A 344 -1.37 10.47 -21.20
C GLN A 344 -2.03 10.74 -19.84
N GLY A 345 -2.42 12.00 -19.61
CA GLY A 345 -3.01 12.44 -18.34
C GLY A 345 -2.12 13.35 -17.49
N GLY A 346 -0.91 13.68 -17.94
CA GLY A 346 -0.02 14.61 -17.24
C GLY A 346 0.40 14.08 -15.87
N SER A 347 0.17 14.85 -14.81
CA SER A 347 0.46 14.42 -13.43
C SER A 347 -0.35 13.20 -12.98
N TYR A 348 -1.44 12.85 -13.68
CA TYR A 348 -2.28 11.69 -13.37
C TYR A 348 -2.05 10.49 -14.30
N ALA A 349 -1.01 10.53 -15.14
CA ALA A 349 -0.62 9.41 -16.00
C ALA A 349 0.02 8.27 -15.20
N TYR A 350 0.19 7.09 -15.79
CA TYR A 350 1.03 6.04 -15.18
C TYR A 350 2.51 6.42 -15.22
N ALA A 351 2.97 7.04 -16.32
CA ALA A 351 4.34 7.52 -16.44
C ALA A 351 4.43 9.02 -16.11
N ASN A 352 4.28 9.36 -14.82
CA ASN A 352 4.41 10.72 -14.30
C ASN A 352 5.65 10.87 -13.39
N ARG A 353 6.03 12.09 -12.99
CA ARG A 353 7.26 12.34 -12.22
C ARG A 353 7.20 11.93 -10.74
N ASP A 354 6.00 11.71 -10.23
CA ASP A 354 5.73 11.38 -8.83
C ASP A 354 5.76 9.86 -8.63
N VAL A 355 5.72 9.05 -9.69
CA VAL A 355 5.89 7.59 -9.61
C VAL A 355 7.33 7.23 -9.28
N MET A 356 7.53 6.63 -8.11
CA MET A 356 8.82 6.24 -7.55
C MET A 356 9.15 4.76 -7.78
N ALA A 357 8.14 3.93 -8.02
CA ALA A 357 8.29 2.56 -8.49
C ALA A 357 7.03 2.10 -9.21
N HIS A 358 7.17 1.06 -10.03
CA HIS A 358 6.07 0.37 -10.65
C HIS A 358 6.29 -1.14 -10.61
N CYS A 359 5.21 -1.90 -10.61
CA CYS A 359 5.27 -3.35 -10.66
C CYS A 359 4.17 -3.96 -11.54
N VAL A 360 4.47 -5.14 -12.07
CA VAL A 360 3.55 -6.01 -12.80
C VAL A 360 3.75 -7.43 -12.28
N ALA A 361 2.68 -8.04 -11.79
CA ALA A 361 2.65 -9.42 -11.35
C ALA A 361 1.75 -10.25 -12.26
N HIS A 362 2.19 -11.45 -12.59
CA HIS A 362 1.39 -12.52 -13.17
C HIS A 362 1.16 -13.57 -12.09
N ILE A 363 -0.11 -13.77 -11.74
CA ILE A 363 -0.55 -14.71 -10.70
C ILE A 363 -1.30 -15.83 -11.40
N GLY A 364 -0.71 -17.01 -11.45
CA GLY A 364 -1.31 -18.22 -12.02
C GLY A 364 -1.66 -19.25 -10.94
N ALA A 365 -2.23 -20.38 -11.38
CA ALA A 365 -2.50 -21.52 -10.50
C ALA A 365 -1.20 -22.16 -9.95
N THR A 366 -0.13 -22.10 -10.73
CA THR A 366 1.19 -22.68 -10.42
C THR A 366 2.18 -21.62 -9.94
N GLY A 367 1.68 -20.57 -9.27
CA GLY A 367 2.52 -19.59 -8.60
C GLY A 367 2.49 -18.18 -9.17
N ILE A 368 3.46 -17.37 -8.73
CA ILE A 368 3.50 -15.91 -8.91
C ILE A 368 4.83 -15.52 -9.54
N ALA A 369 4.76 -14.69 -10.59
CA ALA A 369 5.91 -14.04 -11.21
C ALA A 369 5.75 -12.51 -11.10
N LEU A 370 6.73 -11.84 -10.49
CA LEU A 370 6.66 -10.41 -10.19
C LEU A 370 7.83 -9.67 -10.83
N TYR A 371 7.50 -8.61 -11.56
CA TYR A 371 8.40 -7.60 -12.06
C TYR A 371 8.21 -6.30 -11.28
N ALA A 372 9.28 -5.72 -10.75
CA ALA A 372 9.28 -4.37 -10.21
C ALA A 372 10.51 -3.59 -10.67
N GLN A 373 10.34 -2.28 -10.87
CA GLN A 373 11.45 -1.40 -11.22
C GLN A 373 11.22 0.01 -10.65
N SER A 374 12.34 0.68 -10.36
CA SER A 374 12.36 2.07 -9.91
C SER A 374 11.79 3.04 -10.94
N GLY A 375 11.09 4.04 -10.43
CA GLY A 375 10.50 5.12 -11.21
C GLY A 375 9.32 4.68 -12.08
N PRO A 376 8.87 5.58 -12.97
CA PRO A 376 7.73 5.33 -13.85
C PRO A 376 8.12 4.40 -14.99
N ALA A 377 7.21 3.56 -15.48
CA ALA A 377 7.46 2.65 -16.62
C ALA A 377 7.92 3.40 -17.89
N HIS A 378 8.77 2.77 -18.71
CA HIS A 378 9.34 3.31 -19.94
C HIS A 378 9.08 2.38 -21.13
N PRO A 379 8.87 2.88 -22.36
CA PRO A 379 8.54 2.04 -23.52
C PRO A 379 9.57 0.97 -23.89
N THR A 380 10.81 1.11 -23.43
CA THR A 380 11.89 0.15 -23.66
C THR A 380 12.01 -0.91 -22.57
N ASP A 381 11.15 -0.88 -21.55
CA ASP A 381 11.21 -1.87 -20.50
C ASP A 381 10.75 -3.23 -21.00
N VAL A 382 11.49 -4.26 -20.59
CA VAL A 382 11.20 -5.65 -20.89
C VAL A 382 10.80 -6.33 -19.59
N TYR A 383 9.62 -6.96 -19.61
CA TYR A 383 9.14 -7.75 -18.50
C TYR A 383 10.06 -8.95 -18.28
N SER A 384 10.86 -8.89 -17.21
CA SER A 384 11.74 -9.96 -16.75
C SER A 384 11.57 -10.09 -15.24
N PRO A 385 10.68 -10.96 -14.76
CA PRO A 385 10.30 -10.97 -13.35
C PRO A 385 11.49 -11.37 -12.49
N GLN A 386 11.76 -10.56 -11.45
CA GLN A 386 12.87 -10.76 -10.54
C GLN A 386 12.52 -11.74 -9.41
N TRP A 387 11.23 -11.96 -9.17
CA TRP A 387 10.77 -12.96 -8.23
C TRP A 387 9.81 -13.94 -8.91
N ARG A 388 10.04 -15.23 -8.68
CA ARG A 388 9.23 -16.33 -9.18
C ARG A 388 9.07 -17.38 -8.09
N TRP A 389 7.84 -17.77 -7.82
CA TRP A 389 7.53 -18.91 -6.96
C TRP A 389 6.61 -19.87 -7.71
N PRO A 390 6.76 -21.19 -7.49
CA PRO A 390 5.82 -22.20 -7.96
C PRO A 390 4.48 -22.17 -7.20
#